data_AF-A0A5K1AUA3-F1
#
_entry.id   AF-A0A5K1AUA3-F1
#
_cell.length_a   1.000
_cell.length_b   1.000
_cell.length_c   1.000
_cell.angle_alpha   90.00
_cell.angle_beta   90.00
_cell.angle_gamma   90.00
#
_symmetry.space_group_name_H-M   'P 1'
#
loop_
_entity.id
_entity.type
_entity.pdbx_description
1 polymer ?
#
loop_
_entity_poly.entity_id
_entity_poly.type
_entity_poly.pdbx_seq_one_letter_code
_entity_poly.pdbx_strand_id
1 'polypeptide(L)' 'ELERQLVEKEASLPQEPSSDNELAVTLLVKMPDGSRYGRRFLKSDKLH' A
#
# COMPACT_ATOMS: atom_id res chain seq x y z
N GLU A 1 3.33 3.84 -22.13
CA GLU A 1 2.99 5.00 -21.28
C GLU A 1 2.41 4.57 -19.93
N LEU A 2 1.29 3.84 -19.89
CA LEU A 2 0.66 3.38 -18.63
C LEU A 2 1.60 2.57 -17.72
N GLU A 3 2.33 1.59 -18.27
CA GLU A 3 3.29 0.79 -17.50
C GLU A 3 4.39 1.65 -16.86
N ARG A 4 4.89 2.67 -17.58
CA ARG A 4 5.89 3.61 -17.05
C ARG A 4 5.33 4.37 -15.84
N GLN A 5 4.11 4.89 -15.98
CA GLN A 5 3.44 5.62 -14.90
C GLN A 5 3.17 4.74 -13.68
N LEU A 6 2.88 3.45 -13.89
CA LEU A 6 2.70 2.49 -12.79
C LEU A 6 4.03 2.25 -12.06
N VAL A 7 5.13 2.04 -12.78
CA VAL A 7 6.46 1.87 -12.20
C VAL A 7 6.91 3.12 -11.44
N GLU A 8 6.71 4.31 -12.02
CA GLU A 8 7.01 5.58 -11.35
C GLU A 8 6.20 5.76 -10.07
N LYS A 9 4.90 5.44 -10.11
CA LYS A 9 4.02 5.54 -8.94
C LYS A 9 4.41 4.53 -7.88
N GLU A 10 4.71 3.29 -8.24
CA GLU A 10 5.18 2.26 -7.32
C GLU A 10 6.49 2.66 -6.64
N ALA A 11 7.45 3.17 -7.40
CA ALA A 11 8.73 3.66 -6.89
C ALA A 11 8.59 4.87 -5.95
N SER A 12 7.55 5.68 -6.11
CA SER A 12 7.27 6.82 -5.23
C SER A 12 6.63 6.43 -3.89
N LEU A 13 6.12 5.20 -3.76
CA LEU A 13 5.47 4.78 -2.53
C LEU A 13 6.50 4.53 -1.42
N PRO A 14 6.19 4.90 -0.16
CA PRO A 14 7.03 4.54 0.98
C PRO A 14 7.15 3.02 1.10
N GLN A 15 8.27 2.53 1.64
CA GLN A 15 8.43 1.10 1.91
C GLN A 15 7.41 0.62 2.94
N GLU A 16 6.89 -0.60 2.76
CA GLU A 16 6.00 -1.20 3.74
C GLU A 16 6.73 -1.48 5.06
N PRO A 17 6.10 -1.21 6.22
CA PRO A 17 6.63 -1.64 7.51
C PRO A 17 6.81 -3.16 7.58
N SER A 18 7.72 -3.60 8.45
CA SER A 18 7.89 -5.03 8.77
C SER A 18 6.60 -5.63 9.34
N SER A 19 6.37 -6.92 9.10
CA SER A 19 5.26 -7.67 9.71
C SER A 19 5.34 -7.73 11.23
N ASP A 20 6.55 -7.70 11.78
CA ASP A 20 6.79 -7.82 13.23
C ASP A 20 6.71 -6.46 13.94
N ASN A 21 6.47 -5.39 13.19
CA ASN A 21 6.29 -4.06 13.77
C ASN A 21 4.89 -3.96 14.39
N GLU A 22 4.82 -3.90 15.73
CA GLU A 22 3.55 -3.78 16.48
C GLU A 22 2.73 -2.53 16.14
N LEU A 23 3.38 -1.51 15.57
CA LEU A 23 2.74 -0.28 15.11
C LEU A 23 2.24 -0.39 13.66
N ALA A 24 2.46 -1.51 12.98
CA ALA A 24 1.95 -1.73 11.63
C ALA A 24 0.49 -2.18 11.65
N VAL A 25 -0.26 -1.78 10.62
CA VAL A 25 -1.61 -2.28 10.30
C VAL A 25 -1.68 -2.63 8.83
N THR A 26 -2.47 -3.65 8.49
CA THR A 26 -2.72 -4.04 7.08
C THR A 26 -4.04 -3.45 6.61
N LEU A 27 -4.00 -2.62 5.57
CA LEU A 27 -5.19 -2.16 4.86
C LEU A 27 -5.43 -3.06 3.65
N LEU A 28 -6.66 -3.55 3.50
CA LEU A 28 -7.11 -4.36 2.37
C LEU A 28 -8.12 -3.55 1.56
N VAL A 29 -7.83 -3.36 0.27
CA VAL A 29 -8.73 -2.70 -0.68
C VAL A 29 -9.35 -3.76 -1.56
N LYS A 30 -10.70 -3.76 -1.62
CA LYS A 30 -11.46 -4.56 -2.57
C LYS A 30 -11.67 -3.74 -3.84
N MET A 31 -11.20 -4.26 -4.96
CA MET A 31 -11.36 -3.62 -6.26
C MET A 31 -12.74 -3.92 -6.86
N PRO A 32 -13.22 -3.09 -7.81
CA PRO A 32 -14.49 -3.31 -8.48
C PRO A 32 -14.59 -4.65 -9.22
N ASP A 33 -13.47 -5.21 -9.68
CA ASP A 33 -13.39 -6.54 -10.31
C ASP A 33 -13.49 -7.71 -9.30
N GLY A 34 -13.65 -7.40 -8.00
CA GLY A 34 -13.75 -8.37 -6.92
C GLY A 34 -12.41 -8.84 -6.34
N SER A 35 -11.29 -8.46 -6.96
CA SER A 35 -9.96 -8.73 -6.43
C SER A 35 -9.70 -7.95 -5.14
N ARG A 36 -8.67 -8.37 -4.40
CA ARG A 36 -8.27 -7.76 -3.12
C ARG A 36 -6.77 -7.53 -3.11
N TYR A 37 -6.35 -6.35 -2.70
CA TYR A 37 -4.95 -5.99 -2.54
C TYR A 37 -4.70 -5.50 -1.11
N GLY A 38 -3.65 -6.03 -0.48
CA GLY A 38 -3.28 -5.70 0.89
C GLY A 38 -1.95 -4.96 0.95
N ARG A 39 -1.82 -4.01 1.87
CA ARG A 39 -0.60 -3.24 2.10
C ARG A 39 -0.44 -2.85 3.58
N ARG A 40 0.79 -2.87 4.11
CA ARG A 40 1.07 -2.43 5.48
C ARG A 40 1.39 -0.94 5.57
N PHE A 41 0.90 -0.32 6.64
CA PHE A 41 1.10 1.09 7.00
C PHE A 41 1.41 1.19 8.50
N LEU A 42 2.04 2.27 8.94
CA LEU A 42 2.14 2.59 10.36
C LEU A 42 0.79 3.13 10.85
N LYS A 43 0.41 2.84 12.11
CA LYS A 43 -0.79 3.39 12.76
C LYS A 43 -0.81 4.93 12.79
N SER A 44 0.36 5.56 12.69
CA SER A 44 0.52 7.01 12.63
C SER A 44 0.35 7.60 11.22
N ASP A 45 0.38 6.77 10.18
CA ASP A 45 0.23 7.23 8.80
C ASP A 45 -1.17 7.81 8.60
N LYS A 46 -1.22 8.94 7.89
CA LYS A 46 -2.46 9.66 7.65
C LYS A 46 -2.97 9.34 6.24
N LEU A 47 -4.28 9.07 6.14
CA LEU A 47 -4.93 8.67 4.90
C LEU A 47 -5.45 9.86 4.05
N HIS A 48 -5.16 11.10 4.47
CA HIS A 48 -5.73 12.32 3.88
C HIS A 48 -4.86 12.91 2.78
#